data_AF-A0A370G0D7-F1
#
_entry.id   AF-A0A370G0D7-F1
#
_cell.length_a   1.000
_cell.length_b   1.000
_cell.length_c   1.000
_cell.angle_alpha   90.00
_cell.angle_beta   90.00
_cell.angle_gamma   90.00
#
_symmetry.space_group_name_H-M   'P 1'
#
loop_
_entity.id
_entity.type
_entity.pdbx_description
1 polymer ?
#
loop_
_entity_poly.entity_id
_entity_poly.type
_entity_poly.pdbx_seq_one_letter_code
_entity_poly.pdbx_strand_id
1 'polypeptide(L)'
;MWQPPPLRRVPLPNGLASGSPLGMLAQSAVTLIVFTTFVVLINAISSLHAPTLHLVCTAATATLGQVAMLGAVPLPNWMLSRRDWPFLLSLGPFGARADFTRALYRAHAGRAVMAGTILGLFAAVTVTLLGTMPPLRALAAGLALAAVIVGGSYLPSLAVFSPLTNRPGIILLLSMLGSLAGIQIYTTLLFAGSPVPPLAWALPVIAVAFALVMARLAPPAPWPEPTGPSSRRPSDSQAPSTPKGHRNLKCSLFQINYAHPTKQRHRKMAPYENTGRAKRKNVESEQQGFFSIFRIL
;
A
#
# COMPACT_ATOMS: atom_id res chain seq x y z
N MET A 1 8.34 18.43 -22.84
CA MET A 1 9.47 19.09 -22.16
C MET A 1 10.66 18.15 -22.20
N TRP A 2 11.74 18.53 -22.88
CA TRP A 2 12.98 17.74 -22.97
C TRP A 2 13.94 18.26 -21.89
N GLN A 3 14.24 17.45 -20.88
CA GLN A 3 15.25 17.75 -19.86
C GLN A 3 16.45 16.82 -20.04
N PRO A 4 17.70 17.34 -20.01
CA PRO A 4 18.90 16.53 -20.13
C PRO A 4 18.99 15.45 -19.04
N PRO A 5 19.53 14.26 -19.35
CA PRO A 5 19.65 13.14 -18.42
C PRO A 5 20.20 13.47 -17.01
N PRO A 6 21.23 14.31 -16.84
CA PRO A 6 21.76 14.62 -15.50
C PRO A 6 20.84 15.55 -14.67
N LEU A 7 19.83 16.18 -15.29
CA LEU A 7 18.90 17.09 -14.64
C LEU A 7 17.53 16.46 -14.37
N ARG A 8 17.30 15.21 -14.79
CA ARG A 8 16.16 14.42 -14.32
C ARG A 8 16.40 14.05 -12.87
N ARG A 9 16.07 14.97 -11.96
CA ARG A 9 15.80 14.61 -10.57
C ARG A 9 14.60 13.68 -10.63
N VAL A 10 14.84 12.38 -10.47
CA VAL A 10 13.78 11.44 -10.12
C VAL A 10 13.07 12.10 -8.95
N PRO A 11 11.74 12.35 -9.01
CA PRO A 11 11.04 12.94 -7.88
C PRO A 11 11.34 12.05 -6.68
N LEU A 12 12.22 12.53 -5.81
CA LEU A 12 12.53 11.86 -4.57
C LEU A 12 11.18 11.78 -3.86
N PRO A 13 10.71 10.58 -3.47
CA PRO A 13 9.51 10.47 -2.67
C PRO A 13 9.67 11.46 -1.52
N ASN A 14 8.70 12.36 -1.34
CA ASN A 14 8.70 13.27 -0.21
C ASN A 14 8.93 12.40 1.04
N GLY A 15 10.09 12.50 1.68
CA GLY A 15 10.44 11.63 2.80
C GLY A 15 9.42 11.74 3.94
N LEU A 16 8.74 12.88 4.04
CA LEU A 16 7.66 13.14 4.99
C LEU A 16 6.30 12.55 4.56
N ALA A 17 6.08 12.25 3.27
CA ALA A 17 4.77 11.86 2.76
C ALA A 17 4.58 10.35 2.59
N SER A 18 5.62 9.52 2.48
CA SER A 18 5.45 8.07 2.40
C SER A 18 6.65 7.25 2.88
N GLY A 19 6.62 6.85 4.15
CA GLY A 19 7.45 5.75 4.66
C GLY A 19 8.79 6.12 5.29
N SER A 20 9.02 7.39 5.68
CA SER A 20 10.11 7.65 6.64
C SER A 20 9.74 7.15 8.05
N PRO A 21 10.73 6.66 8.83
CA PRO A 21 10.50 6.26 10.22
C PRO A 21 9.86 7.35 11.07
N LEU A 22 10.33 8.60 10.92
CA LEU A 22 9.81 9.75 11.65
C LEU A 22 8.37 10.09 11.26
N GLY A 23 8.04 10.04 9.96
CA GLY A 23 6.68 10.25 9.49
C GLY A 23 5.72 9.21 10.05
N MET A 24 6.15 7.95 10.12
CA MET A 24 5.34 6.86 10.72
C MET A 24 5.14 7.05 12.22
N LEU A 25 6.17 7.46 12.97
CA LEU A 25 6.04 7.76 14.39
C LEU A 25 5.09 8.94 14.64
N ALA A 26 5.27 10.04 13.90
CA ALA A 26 4.39 11.21 14.00
C ALA A 26 2.94 10.85 13.67
N GLN A 27 2.71 10.08 12.59
CA GLN A 27 1.38 9.59 12.22
C GLN A 27 0.78 8.72 13.32
N SER A 28 1.57 7.80 13.90
CA SER A 28 1.12 6.92 14.98
C SER A 28 0.71 7.70 16.23
N ALA A 29 1.51 8.70 16.62
CA ALA A 29 1.21 9.59 17.74
C ALA A 29 -0.05 10.43 17.50
N VAL A 30 -0.20 11.05 16.33
CA VAL A 30 -1.40 11.83 15.96
C VAL A 30 -2.64 10.92 15.97
N THR A 31 -2.52 9.73 15.39
CA THR A 31 -3.61 8.75 15.33
C THR A 31 -4.04 8.33 16.74
N LEU A 32 -3.08 8.01 17.61
CA LEU A 32 -3.34 7.67 19.00
C LEU A 32 -4.10 8.78 19.72
N ILE A 33 -3.64 10.03 19.61
CA ILE A 33 -4.28 11.19 20.25
C ILE A 33 -5.71 11.35 19.75
N VAL A 34 -5.92 11.34 18.43
CA VAL A 34 -7.24 11.55 17.82
C VAL A 34 -8.24 10.47 18.22
N PHE A 35 -7.85 9.19 18.18
CA PHE A 35 -8.76 8.11 18.57
C PHE A 35 -9.02 8.09 20.07
N THR A 36 -8.01 8.38 20.89
CA THR A 36 -8.18 8.45 22.35
C THR A 36 -9.13 9.58 22.72
N THR A 37 -8.94 10.78 22.18
CA THR A 37 -9.84 11.91 22.46
C THR A 37 -11.27 11.63 21.99
N PHE A 38 -11.44 10.97 20.84
CA PHE A 38 -12.75 10.57 20.36
C PHE A 38 -13.44 9.58 21.30
N VAL A 39 -12.75 8.53 21.75
CA VAL A 39 -13.31 7.54 22.70
C VAL A 39 -13.65 8.18 24.05
N VAL A 40 -12.78 9.06 24.56
CA VAL A 40 -13.00 9.77 25.83
C VAL A 40 -14.18 10.73 25.71
N LEU A 41 -14.31 11.45 24.59
CA LEU A 41 -15.42 12.37 24.34
C LEU A 41 -16.76 11.64 24.26
N ILE A 42 -16.83 10.51 23.53
CA ILE A 42 -18.04 9.68 23.47
C ILE A 42 -18.42 9.23 24.87
N ASN A 43 -17.46 8.70 25.65
CA ASN A 43 -17.74 8.24 27.00
C ASN A 43 -18.19 9.37 27.93
N ALA A 44 -17.60 10.56 27.83
CA ALA A 44 -18.01 11.72 28.63
C ALA A 44 -19.44 12.17 28.29
N ILE A 45 -19.80 12.20 27.00
CA ILE A 45 -21.16 12.53 26.55
C ILE A 45 -22.16 11.46 27.00
N SER A 46 -21.82 10.18 26.85
CA SER A 46 -22.73 9.07 27.19
C SER A 46 -22.94 8.93 28.70
N SER A 47 -21.92 9.20 29.52
CA SER A 47 -22.01 9.07 30.98
C SER A 47 -22.43 10.35 31.69
N LEU A 48 -22.40 11.52 31.03
CA LEU A 48 -22.58 12.85 31.65
C LEU A 48 -21.60 13.13 32.80
N HIS A 49 -20.47 12.43 32.84
CA HIS A 49 -19.43 12.61 33.85
C HIS A 49 -18.13 13.15 33.23
N ALA A 50 -17.37 13.88 34.04
CA ALA A 50 -16.05 14.34 33.64
C ALA A 50 -15.10 13.16 33.39
N PRO A 51 -14.23 13.21 32.37
CA PRO A 51 -13.33 12.12 32.05
C PRO A 51 -12.29 11.95 33.16
N THR A 52 -12.16 10.72 33.66
CA THR A 52 -11.12 10.36 34.64
C THR A 52 -9.83 9.98 33.92
N LEU A 53 -8.67 10.16 34.57
CA LEU A 53 -7.38 9.73 34.00
C LEU A 53 -7.37 8.24 33.68
N HIS A 54 -8.03 7.42 34.50
CA HIS A 54 -8.17 6.00 34.25
C HIS A 54 -8.86 5.71 32.90
N LEU A 55 -9.95 6.44 32.58
CA LEU A 55 -10.64 6.32 31.29
C LEU A 55 -9.72 6.69 30.12
N VAL A 56 -8.89 7.73 30.27
CA VAL A 56 -7.94 8.13 29.24
C VAL A 56 -6.91 7.03 28.99
N CYS A 57 -6.35 6.42 30.04
CA CYS A 57 -5.37 5.35 29.91
C CYS A 57 -5.96 4.07 29.27
N THR A 58 -7.19 3.70 29.65
CA THR A 58 -7.86 2.54 29.07
C THR A 58 -8.26 2.79 27.61
N ALA A 59 -8.77 3.99 27.30
CA ALA A 59 -9.06 4.39 25.92
C ALA A 59 -7.79 4.39 25.06
N ALA A 60 -6.69 4.98 25.54
CA ALA A 60 -5.43 5.00 24.83
C ALA A 60 -4.93 3.58 24.52
N THR A 61 -4.99 2.67 25.49
CA THR A 61 -4.61 1.26 25.30
C THR A 61 -5.53 0.55 24.30
N ALA A 62 -6.85 0.78 24.37
CA ALA A 62 -7.81 0.19 23.44
C ALA A 62 -7.63 0.69 22.00
N THR A 63 -7.14 1.93 21.82
CA THR A 63 -6.94 2.54 20.49
C THR A 63 -5.66 2.10 19.77
N LEU A 64 -4.76 1.37 20.45
CA LEU A 64 -3.52 0.86 19.84
C LEU A 64 -3.78 -0.09 18.68
N GLY A 65 -4.90 -0.81 18.69
CA GLY A 65 -5.32 -1.63 17.55
C GLY A 65 -5.54 -0.80 16.29
N GLN A 66 -6.29 0.30 16.41
CA GLN A 66 -6.58 1.21 15.31
C GLN A 66 -5.31 1.87 14.78
N VAL A 67 -4.39 2.25 15.68
CA VAL A 67 -3.08 2.81 15.30
C VAL A 67 -2.27 1.79 14.50
N ALA A 68 -2.14 0.56 15.00
CA ALA A 68 -1.38 -0.50 14.33
C ALA A 68 -2.00 -0.87 12.98
N MET A 69 -3.33 -0.98 12.92
CA MET A 69 -4.09 -1.25 11.70
C MET A 69 -3.84 -0.17 10.64
N LEU A 70 -4.06 1.11 10.96
CA LEU A 70 -3.88 2.21 10.02
C LEU A 70 -2.43 2.38 9.56
N GLY A 71 -1.47 2.08 10.45
CA GLY A 71 -0.06 2.05 10.10
C GLY A 71 0.33 0.89 9.17
N ALA A 72 -0.39 -0.23 9.22
CA ALA A 72 -0.08 -1.42 8.42
C ALA A 72 -0.79 -1.46 7.06
N VAL A 73 -1.96 -0.83 6.90
CA VAL A 73 -2.73 -0.79 5.63
C VAL A 73 -1.91 -0.35 4.40
N PRO A 74 -1.01 0.64 4.48
CA PRO A 74 -0.21 1.07 3.32
C PRO A 74 0.81 0.03 2.85
N LEU A 75 1.17 -0.97 3.68
CA LEU A 75 2.24 -1.93 3.37
C LEU A 75 1.86 -2.82 2.16
N PRO A 76 0.73 -3.53 2.16
CA PRO A 76 0.20 -4.20 0.96
C PRO A 76 0.13 -3.32 -0.29
N ASN A 77 -0.38 -2.09 -0.14
CA ASN A 77 -0.62 -1.19 -1.27
C ASN A 77 0.67 -0.76 -1.96
N TRP A 78 1.77 -0.66 -1.20
CA TRP A 78 3.08 -0.38 -1.77
C TRP A 78 3.53 -1.46 -2.78
N MET A 79 3.20 -2.74 -2.54
CA MET A 79 3.48 -3.84 -3.48
C MET A 79 2.55 -3.87 -4.70
N LEU A 80 1.50 -3.04 -4.75
CA LEU A 80 0.57 -2.97 -5.87
C LEU A 80 0.80 -1.71 -6.72
N SER A 81 1.35 -0.65 -6.12
CA SER A 81 1.56 0.65 -6.76
C SER A 81 2.93 0.73 -7.44
N ARG A 82 2.95 0.65 -8.78
CA ARG A 82 4.17 0.81 -9.58
C ARG A 82 4.85 2.17 -9.41
N ARG A 83 4.09 3.21 -9.02
CA ARG A 83 4.61 4.56 -8.79
C ARG A 83 5.64 4.60 -7.67
N ASP A 84 5.60 3.63 -6.77
CA ASP A 84 6.43 3.59 -5.57
C ASP A 84 7.69 2.72 -5.73
N TRP A 85 7.95 2.21 -6.94
CA TRP A 85 9.14 1.41 -7.29
C TRP A 85 10.16 2.12 -8.21
N PRO A 86 10.25 3.46 -8.28
CA PRO A 86 11.06 4.12 -9.33
C PRO A 86 12.54 3.73 -9.22
N PHE A 87 13.04 3.42 -8.02
CA PHE A 87 14.41 2.96 -7.81
C PHE A 87 14.65 1.53 -8.32
N LEU A 88 13.67 0.63 -8.22
CA LEU A 88 13.75 -0.72 -8.78
C LEU A 88 13.69 -0.70 -10.31
N LEU A 89 13.09 0.33 -10.89
CA LEU A 89 13.09 0.54 -12.35
C LEU A 89 14.36 1.24 -12.84
N SER A 90 15.05 2.00 -11.99
CA SER A 90 16.29 2.70 -12.32
C SER A 90 17.56 1.88 -12.10
N LEU A 91 17.50 0.76 -11.36
CA LEU A 91 18.64 -0.12 -11.03
C LEU A 91 19.22 -0.92 -12.23
N GLY A 92 18.92 -0.51 -13.47
CA GLY A 92 19.37 -1.19 -14.69
C GLY A 92 18.47 -2.36 -15.09
N PRO A 93 18.74 -3.01 -16.23
CA PRO A 93 17.91 -4.10 -16.71
C PRO A 93 18.08 -5.28 -15.77
N PHE A 94 17.12 -5.49 -14.87
CA PHE A 94 16.86 -6.83 -14.36
C PHE A 94 16.52 -7.70 -15.58
N GLY A 95 17.55 -8.32 -16.17
CA GLY A 95 17.45 -9.07 -17.42
C GLY A 95 16.49 -10.26 -17.32
N ALA A 96 16.19 -10.71 -16.09
CA ALA A 96 15.21 -11.73 -15.79
C ALA A 96 14.11 -11.19 -14.85
N ARG A 97 12.84 -11.48 -15.20
CA ARG A 97 11.64 -11.11 -14.40
C ARG A 97 11.71 -11.63 -12.96
N ALA A 98 12.36 -12.78 -12.75
CA ALA A 98 12.54 -13.39 -11.43
C ALA A 98 13.45 -12.58 -10.51
N ASP A 99 14.47 -11.90 -11.04
CA ASP A 99 15.38 -11.11 -10.22
C ASP A 99 14.74 -9.79 -9.78
N PHE A 100 13.92 -9.22 -10.66
CA PHE A 100 13.08 -8.07 -10.30
C PHE A 100 12.08 -8.41 -9.19
N THR A 101 11.36 -9.54 -9.28
CA THR A 101 10.40 -9.93 -8.24
C THR A 101 11.10 -10.20 -6.91
N ARG A 102 12.25 -10.87 -6.91
CA ARG A 102 13.06 -11.04 -5.69
C ARG A 102 13.49 -9.71 -5.09
N ALA A 103 13.93 -8.76 -5.91
CA ALA A 103 14.31 -7.43 -5.43
C ALA A 103 13.12 -6.67 -4.83
N LEU A 104 11.94 -6.76 -5.47
CA LEU A 104 10.70 -6.17 -4.97
C LEU A 104 10.28 -6.77 -3.62
N TYR A 105 10.28 -8.09 -3.48
CA TYR A 105 9.93 -8.78 -2.23
C TYR A 105 10.93 -8.49 -1.10
N ARG A 106 12.23 -8.34 -1.41
CA ARG A 106 13.24 -7.91 -0.43
C ARG A 106 13.03 -6.47 0.01
N ALA A 107 12.72 -5.56 -0.91
CA ALA A 107 12.42 -4.18 -0.57
C ALA A 107 11.14 -4.07 0.28
N HIS A 108 10.11 -4.85 -0.04
CA HIS A 108 8.91 -4.95 0.79
C HIS A 108 9.23 -5.48 2.19
N ALA A 109 10.05 -6.53 2.30
CA ALA A 109 10.47 -7.08 3.59
C ALA A 109 11.10 -6.01 4.49
N GLY A 110 12.03 -5.21 3.94
CA GLY A 110 12.66 -4.11 4.67
C GLY A 110 11.65 -3.08 5.17
N ARG A 111 10.69 -2.69 4.32
CA ARG A 111 9.62 -1.75 4.70
C ARG A 111 8.68 -2.33 5.76
N ALA A 112 8.28 -3.59 5.61
CA ALA A 112 7.38 -4.27 6.54
C ALA A 112 8.03 -4.45 7.91
N VAL A 113 9.30 -4.84 7.98
CA VAL A 113 10.06 -4.96 9.24
C VAL A 113 10.24 -3.59 9.89
N MET A 114 10.62 -2.57 9.13
CA MET A 114 10.75 -1.20 9.65
C MET A 114 9.41 -0.69 10.20
N ALA A 115 8.31 -0.84 9.46
CA ALA A 115 7.00 -0.41 9.90
C ALA A 115 6.50 -1.21 11.11
N GLY A 116 6.64 -2.53 11.08
CA GLY A 116 6.24 -3.43 12.17
C GLY A 116 7.01 -3.14 13.45
N THR A 117 8.32 -2.95 13.38
CA THR A 117 9.15 -2.60 14.55
C THR A 117 8.78 -1.24 15.12
N ILE A 118 8.57 -0.22 14.28
CA ILE A 118 8.13 1.11 14.73
C ILE A 118 6.78 1.03 15.46
N LEU A 119 5.78 0.40 14.84
CA LEU A 119 4.44 0.30 15.41
C LEU A 119 4.41 -0.57 16.67
N GLY A 120 5.14 -1.68 16.67
CA GLY A 120 5.27 -2.58 17.81
C GLY A 120 5.97 -1.93 19.00
N LEU A 121 7.10 -1.25 18.78
CA LEU A 121 7.80 -0.51 19.83
C LEU A 121 6.99 0.69 20.31
N PHE A 122 6.31 1.40 19.41
CA PHE A 122 5.42 2.49 19.78
C PHE A 122 4.30 2.00 20.71
N ALA A 123 3.67 0.87 20.40
CA ALA A 123 2.67 0.26 21.27
C ALA A 123 3.26 -0.17 22.63
N ALA A 124 4.42 -0.84 22.64
CA ALA A 124 5.10 -1.25 23.86
C ALA A 124 5.43 -0.06 24.78
N VAL A 125 6.01 1.01 24.21
CA VAL A 125 6.34 2.24 24.93
C VAL A 125 5.07 2.89 25.47
N THR A 126 4.01 2.99 24.66
CA THR A 126 2.75 3.60 25.07
C THR A 126 2.14 2.88 26.27
N VAL A 127 2.01 1.56 26.21
CA VAL A 127 1.44 0.75 27.30
C VAL A 127 2.32 0.82 28.57
N THR A 128 3.65 0.88 28.40
CA THR A 128 4.58 1.02 29.53
C THR A 128 4.45 2.39 30.20
N LEU A 129 4.36 3.47 29.42
CA LEU A 129 4.19 4.83 29.92
C LEU A 129 2.83 5.05 30.60
N LEU A 130 1.78 4.37 30.11
CA LEU A 130 0.45 4.40 30.72
C LEU A 130 0.34 3.53 31.99
N GLY A 131 1.36 2.73 32.29
CA GLY A 131 1.37 1.83 33.45
C GLY A 131 0.37 0.68 33.36
N THR A 132 -0.13 0.35 32.16
CA THR A 132 -1.17 -0.67 31.99
C THR A 132 -0.60 -2.09 31.91
N MET A 133 0.70 -2.25 31.60
CA MET A 133 1.41 -3.53 31.62
C MET A 133 2.86 -3.39 32.10
N PRO A 134 3.45 -4.46 32.68
CA PRO A 134 4.87 -4.45 33.02
C PRO A 134 5.75 -4.35 31.76
N PRO A 135 6.90 -3.65 31.84
CA PRO A 135 7.69 -3.25 30.67
C PRO A 135 8.20 -4.46 29.86
N LEU A 136 8.61 -5.54 30.51
CA LEU A 136 9.08 -6.75 29.84
C LEU A 136 7.96 -7.39 29.00
N ARG A 137 6.74 -7.46 29.54
CA ARG A 137 5.56 -7.99 28.84
C ARG A 137 5.13 -7.06 27.72
N ALA A 138 5.18 -5.74 27.94
CA ALA A 138 4.86 -4.75 26.91
C ALA A 138 5.83 -4.86 25.72
N LEU A 139 7.14 -5.03 25.98
CA LEU A 139 8.14 -5.24 24.94
C LEU A 139 7.91 -6.56 24.18
N ALA A 140 7.62 -7.65 24.88
CA ALA A 140 7.29 -8.93 24.24
C ALA A 140 6.03 -8.82 23.36
N ALA A 141 4.97 -8.17 23.86
CA ALA A 141 3.73 -7.93 23.11
C ALA A 141 3.97 -7.02 21.89
N GLY A 142 4.78 -5.97 22.04
CA GLY A 142 5.17 -5.09 20.93
C GLY A 142 5.97 -5.79 19.84
N LEU A 143 6.94 -6.63 20.20
CA LEU A 143 7.69 -7.45 19.24
C LEU A 143 6.80 -8.49 18.56
N ALA A 144 5.87 -9.09 19.31
CA ALA A 144 4.91 -10.03 18.75
C ALA A 144 3.95 -9.33 17.76
N LEU A 145 3.51 -8.10 18.06
CA LEU A 145 2.73 -7.27 17.14
C LEU A 145 3.54 -6.93 15.89
N ALA A 146 4.82 -6.56 16.02
CA ALA A 146 5.69 -6.31 14.90
C ALA A 146 5.77 -7.51 13.95
N ALA A 147 5.94 -8.72 14.49
CA ALA A 147 5.96 -9.97 13.73
C ALA A 147 4.64 -10.22 12.98
N VAL A 148 3.48 -9.97 13.62
CA VAL A 148 2.16 -10.11 12.99
C VAL A 148 1.95 -9.07 11.89
N ILE A 149 2.37 -7.82 12.07
CA ILE A 149 2.31 -6.79 11.02
C ILE A 149 3.13 -7.22 9.81
N VAL A 150 4.34 -7.76 10.04
CA VAL A 150 5.20 -8.27 8.97
C VAL A 150 4.49 -9.39 8.22
N GLY A 151 4.03 -10.45 8.89
CA GLY A 151 3.33 -11.55 8.24
C GLY A 151 2.04 -11.14 7.53
N GLY A 152 1.25 -10.27 8.17
CA GLY A 152 0.00 -9.75 7.61
C GLY A 152 0.22 -8.97 6.32
N SER A 153 1.35 -8.27 6.19
CA SER A 153 1.70 -7.54 4.96
C SER A 153 1.95 -8.44 3.74
N TYR A 154 2.15 -9.75 3.93
CA TYR A 154 2.34 -10.74 2.85
C TYR A 154 1.06 -11.50 2.47
N LEU A 155 -0.05 -11.32 3.18
CA LEU A 155 -1.34 -11.96 2.83
C LEU A 155 -1.80 -11.70 1.39
N PRO A 156 -1.72 -10.47 0.84
CA PRO A 156 -2.14 -10.22 -0.54
C PRO A 156 -1.35 -11.04 -1.57
N SER A 157 -0.11 -11.42 -1.25
CA SER A 157 0.73 -12.25 -2.12
C SER A 157 0.14 -13.65 -2.34
N LEU A 158 -0.77 -14.15 -1.49
CA LEU A 158 -1.48 -15.41 -1.71
C LEU A 158 -2.31 -15.40 -3.00
N ALA A 159 -2.89 -14.25 -3.35
CA ALA A 159 -3.67 -14.10 -4.56
C ALA A 159 -2.84 -14.30 -5.84
N VAL A 160 -1.51 -14.16 -5.76
CA VAL A 160 -0.61 -14.28 -6.91
C VAL A 160 -0.33 -15.75 -7.25
N PHE A 161 -0.45 -16.67 -6.30
CA PHE A 161 -0.17 -18.09 -6.52
C PHE A 161 -1.28 -18.85 -7.26
N SER A 162 -2.47 -18.26 -7.39
CA SER A 162 -3.58 -18.86 -8.10
C SER A 162 -4.15 -17.89 -9.15
N PRO A 163 -4.21 -18.28 -10.44
CA PRO A 163 -4.77 -17.43 -11.49
C PRO A 163 -6.26 -17.12 -11.27
N LEU A 164 -6.98 -17.99 -10.56
CA LEU A 164 -8.39 -17.77 -10.18
C LEU A 164 -8.54 -16.70 -9.09
N THR A 165 -7.49 -16.52 -8.27
CA THR A 165 -7.49 -15.66 -7.09
C THR A 165 -6.87 -14.29 -7.36
N ASN A 166 -6.20 -14.11 -8.50
CA ASN A 166 -5.58 -12.85 -8.94
C ASN A 166 -6.61 -11.83 -9.46
N ARG A 167 -7.65 -11.53 -8.66
CA ARG A 167 -8.64 -10.49 -8.92
C ARG A 167 -8.42 -9.32 -7.95
N PRO A 168 -8.58 -8.06 -8.39
CA PRO A 168 -8.35 -6.90 -7.54
C PRO A 168 -9.20 -6.91 -6.26
N GLY A 169 -10.45 -7.40 -6.35
CA GLY A 169 -11.32 -7.54 -5.18
C GLY A 169 -10.81 -8.56 -4.14
N ILE A 170 -10.21 -9.66 -4.59
CA ILE A 170 -9.67 -10.68 -3.67
C ILE A 170 -8.38 -10.19 -3.02
N ILE A 171 -7.52 -9.50 -3.77
CA ILE A 171 -6.32 -8.85 -3.24
C ILE A 171 -6.71 -7.82 -2.17
N LEU A 172 -7.71 -6.98 -2.45
CA LEU A 172 -8.23 -6.02 -1.48
C LEU A 172 -8.80 -6.73 -0.24
N LEU A 173 -9.58 -7.80 -0.43
CA LEU A 173 -10.12 -8.60 0.68
C LEU A 173 -9.01 -9.19 1.55
N LEU A 174 -7.98 -9.79 0.96
CA LEU A 174 -6.81 -10.35 1.66
C LEU A 174 -6.04 -9.26 2.42
N SER A 175 -5.85 -8.09 1.81
CA SER A 175 -5.26 -6.93 2.47
C SER A 175 -6.08 -6.52 3.69
N MET A 176 -7.40 -6.38 3.53
CA MET A 176 -8.31 -5.98 4.60
C MET A 176 -8.38 -7.04 5.71
N LEU A 177 -8.43 -8.33 5.36
CA LEU A 177 -8.45 -9.43 6.33
C LEU A 177 -7.16 -9.45 7.16
N GLY A 178 -6.00 -9.23 6.50
CA GLY A 178 -4.72 -9.14 7.18
C GLY A 178 -4.58 -7.92 8.07
N SER A 179 -4.86 -6.73 7.52
CA SER A 179 -4.62 -5.47 8.20
C SER A 179 -5.71 -5.08 9.18
N LEU A 180 -7.00 -5.25 8.85
CA LEU A 180 -8.11 -4.90 9.73
C LEU A 180 -8.41 -6.02 10.70
N ALA A 181 -8.77 -7.22 10.23
CA ALA A 181 -9.22 -8.27 11.14
C ALA A 181 -8.04 -8.85 11.93
N GLY A 182 -6.95 -9.24 11.27
CA GLY A 182 -5.80 -9.88 11.91
C GLY A 182 -5.14 -9.01 12.97
N ILE A 183 -4.74 -7.79 12.61
CA ILE A 183 -4.03 -6.88 13.53
C ILE A 183 -4.96 -6.39 14.65
N GLN A 184 -6.20 -6.01 14.35
CA GLN A 184 -7.13 -5.54 15.39
C GLN A 184 -7.44 -6.64 16.41
N ILE A 185 -7.76 -7.87 15.95
CA ILE A 185 -8.01 -9.01 16.85
C ILE A 185 -6.76 -9.34 17.66
N TYR A 186 -5.58 -9.29 17.04
CA TYR A 186 -4.34 -9.62 17.74
C TYR A 186 -3.97 -8.58 18.82
N THR A 187 -4.17 -7.30 18.53
CA THR A 187 -3.95 -6.23 19.52
C THR A 187 -4.92 -6.29 20.68
N THR A 188 -6.20 -6.61 20.45
CA THR A 188 -7.16 -6.80 21.55
C THR A 188 -6.79 -8.02 22.41
N LEU A 189 -6.38 -9.12 21.79
CA LEU A 189 -5.89 -10.31 22.52
C LEU A 189 -4.66 -10.03 23.39
N LEU A 190 -3.71 -9.23 22.89
CA LEU A 190 -2.48 -8.92 23.62
C LEU A 190 -2.65 -7.84 24.69
N PHE A 191 -3.41 -6.78 24.38
CA PHE A 191 -3.44 -5.55 25.17
C PHE A 191 -4.72 -5.35 25.99
N ALA A 192 -5.85 -5.98 25.62
CA ALA A 192 -7.11 -5.85 26.35
C ALA A 192 -7.45 -7.08 27.21
N GLY A 193 -6.99 -8.28 26.84
CA GLY A 193 -7.26 -9.52 27.57
C GLY A 193 -6.17 -9.87 28.59
N SER A 194 -6.52 -9.91 29.88
CA SER A 194 -5.72 -10.62 30.89
C SER A 194 -6.54 -11.76 31.47
N PRO A 195 -6.08 -13.02 31.41
CA PRO A 195 -4.79 -13.50 30.88
C PRO A 195 -4.75 -13.58 29.34
N VAL A 196 -3.55 -13.44 28.76
CA VAL A 196 -3.32 -13.64 27.31
C VAL A 196 -3.38 -15.14 27.00
N PRO A 197 -4.20 -15.59 26.04
CA PRO A 197 -4.29 -17.01 25.71
C PRO A 197 -2.95 -17.52 25.18
N PRO A 198 -2.48 -18.73 25.56
CA PRO A 198 -1.20 -19.27 25.11
C PRO A 198 -1.06 -19.32 23.58
N LEU A 199 -2.16 -19.58 22.88
CA LEU A 199 -2.21 -19.63 21.42
C LEU A 199 -1.84 -18.29 20.76
N ALA A 200 -2.07 -17.15 21.44
CA ALA A 200 -1.69 -15.84 20.90
C ALA A 200 -0.18 -15.74 20.66
N TRP A 201 0.64 -16.41 21.48
CA TRP A 201 2.10 -16.42 21.30
C TRP A 201 2.58 -17.27 20.13
N ALA A 202 1.75 -18.18 19.62
CA ALA A 202 2.08 -18.96 18.42
C ALA A 202 1.89 -18.15 17.13
N LEU A 203 0.93 -17.23 17.09
CA LEU A 203 0.64 -16.37 15.93
C LEU A 203 1.85 -15.59 15.36
N PRO A 204 2.71 -14.92 16.16
CA PRO A 204 3.88 -14.22 15.62
C PRO A 204 4.88 -15.18 14.96
N VAL A 205 5.04 -16.38 15.49
CA VAL A 205 5.91 -17.41 14.89
C VAL A 205 5.35 -17.87 13.55
N ILE A 206 4.04 -18.13 13.49
CA ILE A 206 3.34 -18.50 12.25
C ILE A 206 3.43 -17.36 11.22
N ALA A 207 3.25 -16.10 11.65
CA ALA A 207 3.31 -14.92 10.79
C ALA A 207 4.70 -14.72 10.17
N VAL A 208 5.77 -14.90 10.96
CA VAL A 208 7.16 -14.83 10.47
C VAL A 208 7.47 -16.00 9.55
N ALA A 209 7.09 -17.22 9.91
CA ALA A 209 7.26 -18.40 9.05
C ALA A 209 6.55 -18.21 7.71
N PHE A 210 5.32 -17.70 7.74
CA PHE A 210 4.56 -17.35 6.54
C PHE A 210 5.27 -16.30 5.69
N ALA A 211 5.73 -15.18 6.29
CA ALA A 211 6.47 -14.15 5.57
C ALA A 211 7.74 -14.70 4.91
N LEU A 212 8.48 -15.57 5.61
CA LEU A 212 9.69 -16.21 5.07
C LEU A 212 9.35 -17.13 3.88
N VAL A 213 8.31 -17.94 4.00
CA VAL A 213 7.83 -18.82 2.92
C VAL A 213 7.43 -17.98 1.70
N MET A 214 6.65 -16.92 1.89
CA MET A 214 6.21 -16.05 0.79
C MET A 214 7.37 -15.28 0.15
N ALA A 215 8.35 -14.84 0.94
CA ALA A 215 9.55 -14.20 0.42
C ALA A 215 10.44 -15.17 -0.38
N ARG A 216 10.45 -16.46 -0.03
CA ARG A 216 11.21 -17.51 -0.74
C ARG A 216 10.49 -17.99 -2.00
N LEU A 217 9.17 -18.11 -1.94
CA LEU A 217 8.32 -18.55 -3.05
C LEU A 217 7.98 -17.43 -4.04
N ALA A 218 8.59 -16.25 -3.91
CA ALA A 218 8.34 -15.09 -4.77
C ALA A 218 8.25 -15.53 -6.25
N PRO A 219 7.06 -15.45 -6.87
CA PRO A 219 6.85 -16.11 -8.15
C PRO A 219 7.72 -15.48 -9.24
N PRO A 220 8.22 -16.29 -10.19
CA PRO A 220 8.75 -15.78 -11.45
C PRO A 220 7.56 -15.21 -12.24
N ALA A 221 7.33 -13.90 -12.12
CA ALA A 221 6.06 -13.31 -12.55
C ALA A 221 5.75 -13.53 -14.05
N PRO A 222 4.54 -13.99 -14.38
CA PRO A 222 3.83 -13.55 -15.58
C PRO A 222 3.08 -12.26 -15.20
N TRP A 223 3.74 -11.10 -15.33
CA TRP A 223 3.02 -9.85 -15.11
C TRP A 223 2.07 -9.59 -16.29
N PRO A 224 0.79 -9.23 -16.03
CA PRO A 224 -0.10 -8.79 -17.09
C PRO A 224 0.52 -7.54 -17.73
N GLU A 225 0.78 -7.64 -19.03
CA GLU A 225 1.09 -6.47 -19.83
C GLU A 225 -0.07 -5.48 -19.67
N PRO A 226 0.22 -4.17 -19.54
CA PRO A 226 -0.84 -3.19 -19.65
C PRO A 226 -1.50 -3.42 -21.02
N THR A 227 -2.79 -3.73 -21.02
CA THR A 227 -3.67 -3.45 -22.15
C THR A 227 -3.77 -1.93 -22.30
N GLY A 228 -2.65 -1.27 -22.54
CA GLY A 228 -2.69 -0.01 -23.27
C GLY A 228 -3.27 -0.33 -24.65
N PRO A 229 -4.01 0.60 -25.28
CA PRO A 229 -4.43 0.41 -26.64
C PRO A 229 -3.16 0.11 -27.44
N SER A 230 -3.05 -1.13 -27.90
CA SER A 230 -2.03 -1.55 -28.83
C SER A 230 -1.96 -0.47 -29.89
N SER A 231 -0.81 0.18 -30.02
CA SER A 231 -0.51 0.91 -31.24
C SER A 231 -0.77 -0.09 -32.36
N ARG A 232 -1.89 0.08 -33.06
CA ARG A 232 -2.14 -0.61 -34.33
C ARG A 232 -0.90 -0.32 -35.14
N ARG A 233 -0.03 -1.33 -35.30
CA ARG A 233 0.87 -1.34 -36.46
C ARG A 233 -0.08 -1.22 -37.66
N PRO A 234 0.07 -0.21 -38.52
CA PRO A 234 -0.52 -0.31 -39.83
C PRO A 234 0.04 -1.59 -40.45
N SER A 235 -0.86 -2.49 -40.83
CA SER A 235 -0.52 -3.55 -41.77
C SER A 235 -0.12 -2.86 -43.06
N ASP A 236 1.18 -2.74 -43.29
CA ASP A 236 1.68 -2.37 -44.61
C ASP A 236 1.47 -3.56 -45.54
N SER A 237 0.49 -3.37 -46.41
CA SER A 237 0.15 -4.17 -47.57
C SER A 237 1.28 -4.17 -48.62
N GLN A 238 1.69 -5.38 -49.00
CA GLN A 238 2.04 -5.84 -50.36
C GLN A 238 3.02 -5.03 -51.26
N ALA A 239 4.25 -5.60 -51.37
CA ALA A 239 5.02 -6.02 -52.59
C ALA A 239 5.53 -4.95 -53.61
N PRO A 240 6.51 -5.23 -54.53
CA PRO A 240 7.19 -6.51 -54.89
C PRO A 240 8.74 -6.49 -55.16
N SER A 241 9.30 -7.71 -55.25
CA SER A 241 10.41 -8.24 -56.11
C SER A 241 11.87 -7.69 -56.13
N THR A 242 12.79 -8.51 -55.56
CA THR A 242 14.15 -8.99 -56.03
C THR A 242 15.29 -8.00 -56.41
N PRO A 243 16.59 -8.41 -56.57
CA PRO A 243 17.33 -9.64 -56.18
C PRO A 243 18.70 -9.41 -55.44
N LYS A 244 19.28 -10.53 -54.98
CA LYS A 244 20.67 -10.86 -54.56
C LYS A 244 21.82 -9.83 -54.79
N GLY A 245 22.69 -9.69 -53.78
CA GLY A 245 24.10 -9.32 -53.99
C GLY A 245 24.91 -8.87 -52.77
N HIS A 246 26.02 -9.57 -52.51
CA HIS A 246 27.23 -9.18 -51.73
C HIS A 246 27.12 -8.91 -50.21
N ARG A 247 27.73 -9.78 -49.37
CA ARG A 247 29.14 -9.80 -48.91
C ARG A 247 29.59 -8.53 -48.15
N ASN A 248 30.01 -8.80 -46.91
CA ASN A 248 31.07 -8.15 -46.13
C ASN A 248 30.76 -6.91 -45.25
N LEU A 249 31.01 -7.16 -43.96
CA LEU A 249 31.78 -6.36 -42.99
C LEU A 249 31.09 -5.26 -42.16
N LYS A 250 31.28 -5.46 -40.84
CA LYS A 250 31.70 -4.49 -39.80
C LYS A 250 30.63 -3.68 -39.05
N CYS A 251 30.66 -3.91 -37.74
CA CYS A 251 30.64 -2.94 -36.66
C CYS A 251 30.48 -1.47 -37.08
N SER A 252 29.41 -0.83 -36.62
CA SER A 252 29.41 0.59 -36.29
C SER A 252 28.07 0.99 -35.66
N LEU A 253 28.16 1.41 -34.40
CA LEU A 253 27.44 2.54 -33.80
C LEU A 253 26.05 2.90 -34.33
N PHE A 254 25.08 2.73 -33.43
CA PHE A 254 23.78 3.40 -33.42
C PHE A 254 23.91 4.91 -33.73
N GLN A 255 23.62 5.29 -34.97
CA GLN A 255 23.26 6.66 -35.32
C GLN A 255 21.77 6.85 -35.00
N ILE A 256 21.52 7.71 -34.01
CA ILE A 256 20.19 8.23 -33.68
C ILE A 256 19.83 9.27 -34.75
N ASN A 257 18.78 8.98 -35.51
CA ASN A 257 18.25 9.85 -36.55
C ASN A 257 17.50 11.03 -35.89
N TYR A 258 18.00 12.25 -36.08
CA TYR A 258 17.33 13.49 -35.70
C TYR A 258 16.28 13.85 -36.77
N ALA A 259 15.00 13.81 -36.41
CA ALA A 259 13.93 14.38 -37.22
C ALA A 259 13.68 15.84 -36.78
N HIS A 260 13.96 16.76 -37.69
CA HIS A 260 13.67 18.20 -37.62
C HIS A 260 12.15 18.45 -37.65
N PRO A 261 11.58 19.39 -36.87
CA PRO A 261 10.21 19.85 -37.06
C PRO A 261 10.16 21.06 -37.99
N THR A 262 9.38 20.96 -39.08
CA THR A 262 9.06 22.07 -39.98
C THR A 262 7.67 22.65 -39.68
N LYS A 263 7.67 23.97 -39.47
CA LYS A 263 6.65 24.97 -39.83
C LYS A 263 5.21 24.77 -39.31
N GLN A 264 4.92 25.46 -38.21
CA GLN A 264 3.58 25.95 -37.87
C GLN A 264 3.05 26.88 -38.98
N ARG A 265 1.90 26.53 -39.56
CA ARG A 265 1.07 27.45 -40.36
C ARG A 265 -0.10 27.92 -39.51
N HIS A 266 -0.16 29.24 -39.33
CA HIS A 266 -1.32 29.97 -38.82
C HIS A 266 -2.58 29.65 -39.63
N ARG A 267 -3.67 29.32 -38.95
CA ARG A 267 -5.03 29.43 -39.50
C ARG A 267 -5.89 30.25 -38.53
N LYS A 268 -6.34 31.41 -39.02
CA LYS A 268 -7.33 32.31 -38.43
C LYS A 268 -8.76 31.84 -38.76
N MET A 269 -9.73 32.42 -38.02
CA MET A 269 -11.20 32.43 -38.17
C MET A 269 -11.94 31.29 -37.45
N ALA A 270 -13.04 31.47 -36.73
CA ALA A 270 -13.95 32.62 -36.52
C ALA A 270 -14.67 32.45 -35.15
N PRO A 271 -15.38 33.48 -34.63
CA PRO A 271 -16.07 33.42 -33.34
C PRO A 271 -17.43 32.74 -33.48
N TYR A 272 -17.83 31.94 -32.49
CA TYR A 272 -19.21 31.47 -32.36
C TYR A 272 -19.81 32.02 -31.06
N GLU A 273 -20.87 32.78 -31.26
CA GLU A 273 -21.64 33.45 -30.24
C GLU A 273 -22.77 32.53 -29.75
N ASN A 274 -23.06 32.66 -28.45
CA ASN A 274 -24.39 32.66 -27.85
C ASN A 274 -25.22 31.37 -27.72
N THR A 275 -25.47 30.98 -26.47
CA THR A 275 -26.79 30.92 -25.79
C THR A 275 -27.02 29.68 -24.93
N GLY A 276 -27.36 29.91 -23.65
CA GLY A 276 -28.62 29.38 -23.11
C GLY A 276 -28.64 28.07 -22.31
N ARG A 277 -29.04 28.24 -21.04
CA ARG A 277 -29.97 27.38 -20.25
C ARG A 277 -29.55 25.99 -19.77
N ALA A 278 -29.23 25.95 -18.48
CA ALA A 278 -30.00 25.30 -17.41
C ALA A 278 -30.68 23.94 -17.69
N LYS A 279 -30.28 22.92 -16.90
CA LYS A 279 -31.23 22.05 -16.20
C LYS A 279 -30.60 21.34 -14.99
N ARG A 280 -31.01 21.80 -13.80
CA ARG A 280 -31.09 21.01 -12.57
C ARG A 280 -31.98 19.79 -12.78
N LYS A 281 -31.53 18.62 -12.33
CA LYS A 281 -32.33 17.51 -11.72
C LYS A 281 -31.34 16.74 -10.82
N ASN A 282 -31.29 17.02 -9.52
CA ASN A 282 -31.97 16.26 -8.45
C ASN A 282 -32.49 14.88 -8.88
N VAL A 283 -31.79 13.85 -8.41
CA VAL A 283 -32.36 12.53 -8.09
C VAL A 283 -31.77 12.12 -6.75
N GLU A 284 -32.44 12.57 -5.69
CA GLU A 284 -32.51 11.85 -4.41
C GLU A 284 -33.46 10.66 -4.64
N SER A 285 -32.94 9.44 -4.65
CA SER A 285 -33.73 8.22 -4.40
C SER A 285 -32.82 6.99 -4.32
N GLU A 286 -31.98 6.88 -3.28
CA GLU A 286 -31.36 5.60 -2.94
C GLU A 286 -31.05 5.45 -1.44
N GLN A 287 -31.90 6.04 -0.59
CA GLN A 287 -31.69 6.05 0.87
C GLN A 287 -32.85 5.43 1.68
N GLN A 288 -33.56 4.44 1.12
CA GLN A 288 -34.69 3.76 1.81
C GLN A 288 -34.62 2.22 1.81
N GLY A 289 -33.46 1.61 1.52
CA GLY A 289 -33.33 0.14 1.50
C GLY A 289 -32.68 -0.51 2.73
N PHE A 290 -32.09 0.24 3.67
CA PHE A 290 -31.12 -0.33 4.64
C PHE A 290 -31.63 -0.53 6.08
N PHE A 291 -32.92 -0.38 6.36
CA PHE A 291 -33.49 -0.45 7.73
C PHE A 291 -34.36 -1.68 8.01
N SER A 292 -33.98 -2.88 7.54
CA SER A 292 -34.77 -4.11 7.77
C SER A 292 -33.98 -5.34 8.24
N ILE A 293 -32.81 -5.20 8.87
CA ILE A 293 -32.03 -6.36 9.36
C ILE A 293 -31.57 -6.20 10.83
N PHE A 294 -32.39 -5.58 11.69
CA PHE A 294 -32.18 -5.65 13.15
C PHE A 294 -33.51 -5.80 13.89
N ARG A 295 -34.13 -6.96 13.71
CA ARG A 295 -35.13 -7.52 14.62
C ARG A 295 -34.96 -9.03 14.52
N ILE A 296 -34.73 -9.69 15.66
CA ILE A 296 -34.29 -11.09 15.84
C ILE A 296 -32.76 -11.20 16.01
N LEU A 297 -32.30 -10.76 17.17
CA LEU A 297 -31.37 -11.44 18.08
C LEU A 297 -31.27 -10.64 19.38
#